data_AF-A0A3Q0IYG8-F1
#
_entry.id   AF-A0A3Q0IYG8-F1
#
_cell.length_a   1.000
_cell.length_b   1.000
_cell.length_c   1.000
_cell.angle_alpha   90.00
_cell.angle_beta   90.00
_cell.angle_gamma   90.00
#
_symmetry.space_group_name_H-M   'P 1'
#
loop_
_entity.id
_entity.type
_entity.pdbx_description
1 polymer ?
#
loop_
_entity_poly.entity_id
_entity_poly.type
_entity_poly.pdbx_seq_one_letter_code
_entity_poly.pdbx_strand_id
1 'polypeptide(L)'
;MSPSFNKQVLSYVSPVISINVTDPSFSPRKKHYQRVASRFQETKLAFDVILTWRPDDERVCPSSIAEYLARAGYNVDLCPPHVQVVHKYNTRIPDLSSNKPAHVLEWMGALALDCDMEAVDIDSKDDMEVPSTSLIWKGLYSSHHIETLYQTLS
;
A
#
# COMPACT_ATOMS: atom_id res chain seq x y z
N MET A 1 -51.98 -19.61 -7.85
CA MET A 1 -50.66 -20.13 -8.28
C MET A 1 -49.84 -18.95 -8.75
N SER A 2 -48.93 -18.47 -7.90
CA SER A 2 -48.04 -17.34 -8.21
C SER A 2 -46.78 -17.86 -8.90
N PRO A 3 -46.26 -17.20 -9.96
CA PRO A 3 -44.98 -17.58 -10.54
C PRO A 3 -43.85 -17.09 -9.61
N SER A 4 -43.00 -18.01 -9.19
CA SER A 4 -41.75 -17.71 -8.51
C SER A 4 -40.77 -17.07 -9.50
N PHE A 5 -40.55 -15.76 -9.33
CA PHE A 5 -39.46 -15.05 -9.99
C PHE A 5 -38.13 -15.45 -9.34
N ASN A 6 -37.44 -16.40 -9.95
CA ASN A 6 -36.07 -16.76 -9.61
C ASN A 6 -35.14 -15.66 -10.15
N LYS A 7 -34.85 -14.64 -9.32
CA LYS A 7 -33.79 -13.67 -9.63
C LYS A 7 -32.45 -14.37 -9.48
N GLN A 8 -31.90 -14.87 -10.59
CA GLN A 8 -30.47 -15.16 -10.68
C GLN A 8 -29.71 -13.85 -10.45
N VAL A 9 -29.01 -13.77 -9.33
CA VAL A 9 -28.02 -12.73 -9.08
C VAL A 9 -26.85 -13.03 -10.02
N LEU A 10 -26.77 -12.33 -11.15
CA LEU A 10 -25.59 -12.33 -12.00
C LEU A 10 -24.49 -11.58 -11.23
N SER A 11 -23.54 -12.32 -10.65
CA SER A 11 -22.30 -11.74 -10.16
C SER A 11 -21.49 -11.25 -11.37
N TYR A 12 -21.46 -9.94 -11.59
CA TYR A 12 -20.59 -9.36 -12.60
C TYR A 12 -19.14 -9.44 -12.13
N VAL A 13 -18.35 -10.32 -12.76
CA VAL A 13 -16.90 -10.32 -12.61
C VAL A 13 -16.34 -9.22 -13.51
N SER A 14 -15.71 -8.21 -12.92
CA SER A 14 -14.96 -7.21 -13.67
C SER A 14 -13.78 -7.88 -14.38
N PRO A 15 -13.68 -7.83 -15.72
CA PRO A 15 -12.57 -8.44 -16.43
C PRO A 15 -11.26 -7.71 -16.09
N VAL A 16 -10.24 -8.47 -15.68
CA VAL A 16 -8.87 -7.96 -15.47
C VAL A 16 -8.09 -8.10 -16.78
N ILE A 17 -7.57 -6.99 -17.29
CA ILE A 17 -6.72 -6.95 -18.49
C ILE A 17 -5.27 -6.78 -18.06
N SER A 18 -4.41 -7.74 -18.41
CA SER A 18 -2.97 -7.68 -18.12
C SER A 18 -2.19 -7.36 -19.40
N ILE A 19 -1.28 -6.39 -19.31
CA ILE A 19 -0.42 -5.97 -20.41
C ILE A 19 1.03 -6.05 -19.93
N ASN A 20 1.81 -6.95 -20.54
CA ASN A 20 3.23 -7.06 -20.25
C ASN A 20 4.02 -6.06 -21.11
N VAL A 21 4.42 -4.93 -20.52
CA VAL A 21 5.19 -3.88 -21.21
C VAL A 21 6.67 -4.23 -21.41
N THR A 22 7.18 -5.29 -20.78
CA THR A 22 8.57 -5.75 -20.95
C THR A 22 8.70 -6.84 -22.02
N ASP A 23 7.59 -7.33 -22.55
CA ASP A 23 7.59 -8.33 -23.62
C ASP A 23 8.25 -7.75 -24.88
N PRO A 24 9.26 -8.41 -25.49
CA PRO A 24 9.89 -7.94 -26.71
C PRO A 24 8.92 -7.75 -27.89
N SER A 25 7.78 -8.44 -27.90
CA SER A 25 6.69 -8.30 -28.86
C SER A 25 5.85 -7.03 -28.65
N PHE A 26 5.96 -6.39 -27.49
CA PHE A 26 5.29 -5.16 -27.11
C PHE A 26 6.16 -3.92 -27.37
N SER A 27 6.65 -3.77 -28.61
CA SER A 27 7.45 -2.61 -29.03
C SER A 27 6.67 -1.70 -29.99
N PRO A 28 6.98 -0.39 -30.07
CA PRO A 28 6.17 0.59 -30.81
C PRO A 28 5.82 0.25 -32.27
N ARG A 29 6.68 -0.54 -32.94
CA ARG A 29 6.51 -0.93 -34.35
C ARG A 29 5.70 -2.21 -34.54
N LYS A 30 5.35 -2.92 -33.47
CA LYS A 30 4.67 -4.21 -33.52
C LYS A 30 3.16 -4.06 -33.39
N LYS A 31 2.42 -4.96 -34.04
CA LYS A 31 0.95 -4.95 -34.11
C LYS A 31 0.28 -4.95 -32.73
N HIS A 32 0.84 -5.69 -31.78
CA HIS A 32 0.30 -5.78 -30.41
C HIS A 32 0.34 -4.43 -29.69
N TYR A 33 1.48 -3.74 -29.72
CA TYR A 33 1.62 -2.39 -29.17
C TYR A 33 0.66 -1.42 -29.85
N GLN A 34 0.65 -1.38 -31.20
CA GLN A 34 -0.17 -0.44 -31.96
C GLN A 34 -1.65 -0.59 -31.65
N ARG A 35 -2.13 -1.84 -31.55
CA ARG A 35 -3.51 -2.13 -31.17
C ARG A 35 -3.83 -1.63 -29.76
N VAL A 36 -2.95 -1.88 -28.79
CA VAL A 36 -3.19 -1.43 -27.40
C VAL A 36 -3.17 0.09 -27.31
N ALA A 37 -2.18 0.74 -27.92
CA ALA A 37 -2.05 2.19 -27.94
C ALA A 37 -3.26 2.87 -28.59
N SER A 38 -3.75 2.37 -29.74
CA SER A 38 -4.93 2.94 -30.39
C SER A 38 -6.19 2.81 -29.52
N ARG A 39 -6.35 1.69 -28.80
CA ARG A 39 -7.48 1.49 -27.89
C ARG A 39 -7.43 2.42 -26.68
N PHE A 40 -6.25 2.68 -26.11
CA PHE A 40 -6.12 3.67 -25.03
C PHE A 40 -6.46 5.09 -25.49
N GLN A 41 -6.07 5.46 -26.72
CA GLN A 41 -6.44 6.75 -27.31
C GLN A 41 -7.96 6.88 -27.51
N GLU A 42 -8.62 5.81 -27.96
CA GLU A 42 -10.08 5.78 -28.17
C GLU A 42 -10.89 5.78 -26.88
N THR A 43 -10.41 5.11 -25.83
CA THR A 43 -11.17 4.96 -24.57
C THR A 43 -11.25 6.23 -23.74
N LYS A 44 -10.40 7.23 -24.00
CA LYS A 44 -10.34 8.49 -23.22
C LYS A 44 -10.27 8.25 -21.71
N LEU A 45 -9.62 7.16 -21.30
CA LEU A 45 -9.48 6.78 -19.90
C LEU A 45 -8.62 7.83 -19.19
N ALA A 46 -9.13 8.40 -18.11
CA ALA A 46 -8.43 9.37 -17.27
C ALA A 46 -8.58 8.97 -15.81
N PHE A 47 -7.48 8.97 -15.08
CA PHE A 47 -7.40 8.60 -13.67
C PHE A 47 -6.15 9.21 -13.06
N ASP A 48 -6.18 9.41 -11.74
CA ASP A 48 -5.04 9.87 -10.98
C ASP A 48 -4.09 8.68 -10.70
N VAL A 49 -2.79 8.94 -10.80
CA VAL A 49 -1.75 7.93 -10.58
C VAL A 49 -0.86 8.38 -9.43
N ILE A 50 -0.79 7.55 -8.39
CA ILE A 50 0.25 7.68 -7.37
C ILE A 50 1.45 6.87 -7.84
N LEU A 51 2.60 7.52 -8.02
CA LEU A 51 3.82 6.88 -8.51
C LEU A 51 4.95 6.98 -7.48
N THR A 52 5.72 5.91 -7.40
CA THR A 52 7.04 5.89 -6.78
C THR A 52 8.03 5.46 -7.85
N TRP A 53 9.16 6.14 -7.95
CA TRP A 53 10.18 5.85 -8.95
C TRP A 53 11.55 5.87 -8.34
N ARG A 54 12.35 4.88 -8.73
CA ARG A 54 13.77 4.80 -8.44
C ARG A 54 14.49 4.74 -9.77
N PRO A 55 15.39 5.69 -10.08
CA PRO A 55 16.21 5.59 -11.26
C PRO A 55 17.21 4.44 -11.12
N ASP A 56 17.48 3.74 -12.23
CA ASP A 56 18.52 2.70 -12.28
C ASP A 56 19.93 3.28 -12.32
N ASP A 57 20.06 4.54 -12.77
CA ASP A 57 21.32 5.28 -12.85
C ASP A 57 21.37 6.32 -11.71
N GLU A 58 22.36 6.20 -10.83
CA GLU A 58 22.54 7.08 -9.67
C GLU A 58 22.77 8.55 -10.05
N ARG A 59 23.18 8.83 -11.29
CA ARG A 59 23.35 10.21 -11.80
C ARG A 59 22.02 10.89 -12.07
N VAL A 60 20.94 10.14 -12.17
CA VAL A 60 19.60 10.67 -12.43
C VAL A 60 18.95 11.04 -11.10
N CYS A 61 18.57 12.31 -10.97
CA CYS A 61 17.89 12.78 -9.77
C CYS A 61 16.51 12.09 -9.63
N PRO A 62 16.17 11.46 -8.49
CA PRO A 62 14.88 10.81 -8.32
C PRO A 62 13.67 11.73 -8.51
N SER A 63 13.81 13.03 -8.26
CA SER A 63 12.73 14.00 -8.50
C SER A 63 12.55 14.38 -9.98
N SER A 64 13.46 13.98 -10.88
CA SER A 64 13.37 14.32 -12.31
C SER A 64 12.16 13.72 -13.01
N ILE A 65 11.58 12.63 -12.49
CA ILE A 65 10.33 12.07 -13.02
C ILE A 65 9.16 13.06 -12.90
N ALA A 66 9.11 13.85 -11.82
CA ALA A 66 8.07 14.84 -11.62
C ALA A 66 8.16 15.93 -12.69
N GLU A 67 9.38 16.40 -12.98
CA GLU A 67 9.63 17.37 -14.05
C GLU A 67 9.29 16.81 -15.43
N TYR A 68 9.66 15.56 -15.72
CA TYR A 68 9.32 14.89 -16.97
C TYR A 68 7.80 14.85 -17.21
N LEU A 69 7.02 14.47 -16.19
CA LEU A 69 5.57 14.41 -16.28
C LEU A 69 4.93 15.80 -16.38
N ALA A 70 5.44 16.79 -15.64
CA ALA A 70 4.97 18.17 -15.75
C ALA A 70 5.20 18.73 -17.17
N ARG A 71 6.37 18.47 -17.77
CA ARG A 71 6.68 18.87 -19.16
C ARG A 71 5.80 18.14 -20.19
N ALA A 72 5.33 16.94 -19.88
CA ALA A 72 4.36 16.21 -20.70
C ALA A 72 2.92 16.74 -20.54
N GLY A 73 2.69 17.73 -19.67
CA GLY A 73 1.40 18.40 -19.47
C GLY A 73 0.53 17.82 -18.37
N TYR A 74 1.05 16.92 -17.54
CA TYR A 74 0.32 16.38 -16.39
C TYR A 74 0.40 17.33 -15.19
N ASN A 75 -0.67 17.37 -14.38
CA ASN A 75 -0.59 17.99 -13.05
C ASN A 75 0.16 17.02 -12.11
N VAL A 76 1.22 17.50 -11.48
CA VAL A 76 2.11 16.68 -10.66
C VAL A 76 2.30 17.33 -9.31
N ASP A 77 1.94 16.59 -8.26
CA ASP A 77 2.13 17.01 -6.87
C ASP A 77 3.11 16.07 -6.17
N LEU A 78 3.99 16.64 -5.34
CA LEU A 78 4.85 15.84 -4.47
C LEU A 78 4.05 15.40 -3.25
N CYS A 79 3.95 14.09 -3.05
CA CYS A 79 3.28 13.48 -1.91
C CYS A 79 4.31 12.92 -0.92
N PRO A 80 4.89 13.74 -0.02
CA PRO A 80 5.82 13.23 0.97
C PRO A 80 5.09 12.29 1.96
N PRO A 81 5.72 11.20 2.41
CA PRO A 81 5.14 10.38 3.44
C PRO A 81 4.99 11.17 4.75
N HIS A 82 3.88 10.95 5.44
CA HIS A 82 3.60 11.57 6.72
C HIS A 82 4.11 10.68 7.85
N VAL A 83 4.89 11.27 8.76
CA VAL A 83 5.41 10.61 9.96
C VAL A 83 4.74 11.21 11.18
N GLN A 84 4.15 10.35 12.00
CA GLN A 84 3.55 10.70 13.28
C GLN A 84 4.27 9.94 14.39
N VAL A 85 4.65 10.65 15.44
CA VAL A 85 5.21 10.07 16.66
C VAL A 85 4.12 10.11 17.72
N VAL A 86 3.82 8.96 18.32
CA VAL A 86 2.82 8.83 19.38
C VAL A 86 3.51 8.34 20.64
N HIS A 87 3.32 9.05 21.75
CA HIS A 87 3.82 8.65 23.06
C HIS A 87 2.65 8.17 23.91
N LYS A 88 2.78 6.99 24.50
CA LYS A 88 1.82 6.41 25.44
C LYS A 88 2.53 6.12 26.75
N TYR A 89 1.94 6.52 27.87
CA TYR A 89 2.62 6.42 29.18
C TYR A 89 2.29 5.12 29.93
N ASN A 90 1.12 4.53 29.66
CA ASN A 90 0.63 3.33 30.35
C ASN A 90 0.30 2.24 29.33
N THR A 91 1.30 1.82 28.54
CA THR A 91 1.09 0.73 27.58
C THR A 91 1.38 -0.60 28.25
N ARG A 92 0.38 -1.47 28.30
CA ARG A 92 0.56 -2.88 28.66
C ARG A 92 1.21 -3.59 27.49
N ILE A 93 2.43 -4.08 27.68
CA ILE A 93 3.17 -4.82 26.65
C ILE A 93 3.15 -6.31 27.03
N PRO A 94 2.68 -7.19 26.13
CA PRO A 94 2.70 -8.63 26.36
C PRO A 94 4.13 -9.16 26.41
N ASP A 95 4.41 -9.99 27.41
CA ASP A 95 5.67 -10.72 27.46
C ASP A 95 5.73 -11.73 26.30
N LEU A 96 6.70 -11.51 25.41
CA LEU A 96 6.93 -12.32 24.21
C LEU A 96 7.32 -13.76 24.53
N SER A 97 7.83 -14.03 25.73
CA SER A 97 8.26 -15.38 26.13
C SER A 97 7.10 -16.26 26.64
N SER A 98 6.08 -15.64 27.21
CA SER A 98 4.91 -16.32 27.80
C SER A 98 3.69 -16.31 26.87
N ASN A 99 3.58 -15.35 25.95
CA ASN A 99 2.44 -15.23 25.05
C ASN A 99 2.64 -15.96 23.72
N LYS A 100 1.54 -16.51 23.17
CA LYS A 100 1.57 -17.09 21.82
C LYS A 100 1.72 -15.98 20.76
N PRO A 101 2.42 -16.22 19.64
CA PRO A 101 2.60 -15.22 18.58
C PRO A 101 1.29 -14.59 18.06
N ALA A 102 0.20 -15.37 18.02
CA ALA A 102 -1.11 -14.87 17.60
C ALA A 102 -1.66 -13.78 18.54
N HIS A 103 -1.46 -13.92 19.86
CA HIS A 103 -1.89 -12.93 20.85
C HIS A 103 -1.06 -11.65 20.74
N VAL A 104 0.26 -11.79 20.54
CA VAL A 104 1.14 -10.64 20.30
C VAL A 104 0.72 -9.90 19.02
N LEU A 105 0.36 -10.61 17.94
CA LEU A 105 -0.11 -10.01 16.70
C LEU A 105 -1.44 -9.26 16.88
N GLU A 106 -2.38 -9.84 17.63
CA GLU A 106 -3.65 -9.19 17.96
C GLU A 106 -3.43 -7.92 18.79
N TRP A 107 -2.57 -7.99 19.81
CA TRP A 107 -2.15 -6.85 20.61
C TRP A 107 -1.49 -5.75 19.74
N MET A 108 -0.58 -6.11 18.82
CA MET A 108 0.04 -5.16 17.89
C MET A 108 -1.00 -4.49 16.99
N GLY A 109 -2.00 -5.24 16.53
CA GLY A 109 -3.11 -4.72 15.76
C GLY A 109 -3.95 -3.71 16.54
N ALA A 110 -4.31 -4.04 17.79
CA ALA A 110 -5.04 -3.15 18.69
C ALA A 110 -4.24 -1.87 18.98
N LEU A 111 -2.93 -2.00 19.24
CA LEU A 111 -2.03 -0.87 19.43
C LEU A 111 -1.97 0.03 18.18
N ALA A 112 -1.86 -0.55 16.99
CA ALA A 112 -1.76 0.17 15.72
C ALA A 112 -3.05 0.91 15.34
N LEU A 113 -4.20 0.38 15.75
CA LEU A 113 -5.52 1.00 15.56
C LEU A 113 -5.88 2.02 16.65
N ASP A 114 -4.99 2.22 17.63
CA ASP A 114 -5.23 3.05 18.81
C ASP A 114 -6.50 2.63 19.58
N CYS A 115 -6.75 1.32 19.64
CA CYS A 115 -7.86 0.76 20.40
C CYS A 115 -7.64 0.99 21.91
N ASP A 116 -8.74 1.12 22.63
CA ASP A 116 -8.73 1.06 24.08
C ASP A 116 -8.38 -0.36 24.51
N MET A 117 -7.17 -0.53 25.05
CA MET A 117 -6.61 -1.82 25.42
C MET A 117 -7.31 -2.44 26.63
N GLU A 118 -8.09 -1.66 27.40
CA GLU A 118 -8.93 -2.18 28.48
C GLU A 118 -10.24 -2.79 27.97
N ALA A 119 -10.66 -2.42 26.74
CA ALA A 119 -11.87 -2.94 26.11
C ALA A 119 -11.62 -4.21 25.28
N VAL A 120 -10.35 -4.47 24.94
CA VAL A 120 -9.92 -5.71 24.31
C VAL A 120 -9.56 -6.67 25.44
N ASP A 121 -10.34 -7.74 25.61
CA ASP A 121 -10.12 -8.81 26.62
C ASP A 121 -8.89 -9.65 26.21
N ILE A 122 -7.74 -9.00 26.12
CA ILE A 122 -6.45 -9.63 25.93
C ILE A 122 -6.09 -10.17 27.31
N ASP A 123 -6.44 -11.43 27.58
CA ASP A 123 -6.15 -12.16 28.82
C ASP A 123 -4.63 -12.34 28.98
N SER A 124 -3.92 -11.26 29.28
CA SER A 124 -2.49 -11.22 29.46
C SER A 124 -2.18 -11.02 30.95
N LYS A 125 -2.02 -12.16 31.62
CA LYS A 125 -1.82 -12.21 33.08
C LYS A 125 -0.47 -11.65 33.56
N ASP A 126 0.42 -11.27 32.66
CA ASP A 126 1.81 -10.89 32.92
C ASP A 126 2.25 -9.60 32.18
N ASP A 127 1.32 -8.67 31.94
CA ASP A 127 1.65 -7.42 31.25
C ASP A 127 2.32 -6.40 32.18
N MET A 128 3.47 -5.88 31.74
CA MET A 128 4.13 -4.75 32.38
C MET A 128 3.62 -3.44 31.76
N GLU A 129 3.17 -2.50 32.60
CA GLU A 129 2.87 -1.14 32.15
C GLU A 129 4.16 -0.36 31.99
N VAL A 130 4.45 0.04 30.76
CA VAL A 130 5.61 0.87 30.43
C VAL A 130 5.27 2.02 29.51
N PRO A 131 6.03 3.12 29.56
CA PRO A 131 6.00 4.13 28.53
C PRO A 131 6.42 3.50 27.18
N SER A 132 5.62 3.73 26.14
CA SER A 132 5.90 3.30 24.79
C SER A 132 5.89 4.49 23.82
N THR A 133 6.67 4.37 22.75
CA THR A 133 6.67 5.32 21.63
C THR A 133 6.41 4.55 20.36
N SER A 134 5.43 4.98 19.59
CA SER A 134 5.07 4.40 18.29
C SER A 134 5.41 5.40 17.18
N LEU A 135 6.08 4.90 16.14
CA LEU A 135 6.31 5.63 14.90
C LEU A 135 5.31 5.13 13.86
N ILE A 136 4.44 6.04 13.40
CA ILE A 136 3.42 5.74 12.41
C ILE A 136 3.79 6.44 11.12
N TRP A 137 3.98 5.64 10.06
CA TRP A 137 4.37 6.08 8.74
C TRP A 137 3.23 5.88 7.75
N LYS A 138 2.74 6.96 7.16
CA LYS A 138 1.60 6.95 6.22
C LYS A 138 2.04 7.51 4.87
N GLY A 139 1.90 6.71 3.83
CA GLY A 139 2.27 7.12 2.48
C GLY A 139 2.51 5.92 1.56
N LEU A 140 2.98 6.20 0.36
CA LEU A 140 3.42 5.17 -0.58
C LEU A 140 4.89 4.81 -0.32
N TYR A 141 5.14 3.54 -0.04
CA TYR A 141 6.48 3.00 0.18
C TYR A 141 6.77 1.88 -0.82
N SER A 142 7.96 1.91 -1.43
CA SER A 142 8.45 0.79 -2.22
C SER A 142 8.98 -0.32 -1.31
N SER A 143 9.07 -1.55 -1.82
CA SER A 143 9.71 -2.65 -1.06
C SER A 143 11.13 -2.30 -0.62
N HIS A 144 11.86 -1.54 -1.43
CA HIS A 144 13.19 -1.05 -1.08
C HIS A 144 13.18 -0.15 0.17
N HIS A 145 12.20 0.75 0.31
CA HIS A 145 12.08 1.59 1.52
C HIS A 145 11.88 0.71 2.77
N ILE A 146 11.07 -0.34 2.66
CA ILE A 146 10.81 -1.28 3.76
C ILE A 146 12.06 -2.11 4.10
N GLU A 147 12.82 -2.53 3.09
CA GLU A 147 14.08 -3.25 3.28
C GLU A 147 15.15 -2.37 3.96
N THR A 148 15.35 -1.14 3.50
CA THR A 148 16.29 -0.19 4.11
C THR A 148 15.93 0.08 5.56
N LEU A 149 14.63 0.26 5.83
CA LEU A 149 14.13 0.42 7.17
C LEU A 149 14.48 -0.78 8.06
N TYR A 150 14.18 -1.99 7.59
CA TYR A 150 14.42 -3.21 8.35
C TYR A 150 15.90 -3.36 8.70
N GLN A 151 16.79 -3.10 7.74
CA GLN A 151 18.25 -3.11 7.93
C GLN A 151 18.75 -2.05 8.92
N THR A 152 18.02 -0.94 9.08
CA THR A 152 18.39 0.13 10.02
C THR A 152 17.93 -0.19 11.45
N LEU A 153 16.88 -1.00 11.60
CA LEU A 153 16.30 -1.38 12.89
C LEU A 153 16.82 -2.72 13.44
N SER A 154 17.43 -3.55 12.59
CA SER A 154 18.06 -4.83 12.94
C SER A 154 19.48 -4.65 13.45
#